data_AF-L0WEV6-F1
#
_entry.id   AF-L0WEV6-F1
#
_cell.length_a   1.000
_cell.length_b   1.000
_cell.length_c   1.000
_cell.angle_alpha   90.00
_cell.angle_beta   90.00
_cell.angle_gamma   90.00
#
_symmetry.space_group_name_H-M   'P 1'
#
loop_
_entity.id
_entity.type
_entity.pdbx_description
1 polymer ?
#
loop_
_entity_poly.entity_id
_entity_poly.type
_entity_poly.pdbx_seq_one_letter_code
_entity_poly.pdbx_strand_id
1 'polypeptide(L)'
;MRMVPFLLLSLLVVWGVWALQVHSSVACAAGMLAGGSYLLWRRPDLWPEALVSGALMVAVTLPVFWLLAWLSPHWVDQSWQPGLYSRWRLLGMPLGDMAFYACSGFQCGPLLAFMFDFRWQPLQRRMTVHQ
;
A
#
# COMPACT_ATOMS: atom_id res chain seq x y z
N MET A 1 6.13 -11.48 -20.44
CA MET A 1 5.36 -12.35 -19.50
C MET A 1 5.76 -12.21 -18.02
N ARG A 2 6.63 -11.25 -17.61
CA ARG A 2 7.11 -11.15 -16.21
C ARG A 2 6.03 -10.77 -15.18
N MET A 3 4.93 -10.15 -15.60
CA MET A 3 3.85 -9.68 -14.73
C MET A 3 2.80 -10.75 -14.38
N VAL A 4 2.66 -11.79 -15.19
CA VAL A 4 1.60 -12.79 -15.01
C VAL A 4 1.72 -13.51 -13.66
N PRO A 5 2.90 -13.97 -13.22
CA PRO A 5 3.03 -14.63 -11.92
C PRO A 5 2.70 -13.72 -10.74
N PHE A 6 3.06 -12.43 -10.85
CA PHE A 6 2.74 -11.42 -9.85
C PHE A 6 1.21 -11.26 -9.70
N LEU A 7 0.51 -11.05 -10.83
CA LEU A 7 -0.94 -10.88 -10.82
C LEU A 7 -1.66 -12.14 -10.31
N LEU A 8 -1.23 -13.32 -10.77
CA LEU A 8 -1.80 -14.59 -10.32
C LEU A 8 -1.60 -14.80 -8.82
N LEU A 9 -0.41 -14.50 -8.29
CA LEU A 9 -0.14 -14.60 -6.85
C LEU A 9 -1.02 -13.65 -6.05
N SER A 10 -1.11 -12.37 -6.45
CA SER A 10 -1.98 -11.41 -5.79
C SER A 10 -3.42 -11.88 -5.79
N LEU A 11 -3.96 -12.27 -6.95
CA LEU A 11 -5.33 -12.75 -7.07
C LEU A 11 -5.58 -14.01 -6.25
N LEU A 12 -4.67 -14.98 -6.28
CA LEU A 12 -4.79 -16.22 -5.52
C LEU A 12 -4.85 -15.95 -4.03
N VAL A 13 -4.02 -15.03 -3.52
CA VAL A 13 -4.04 -14.65 -2.10
C VAL A 13 -5.31 -13.86 -1.76
N VAL A 14 -5.75 -12.92 -2.59
CA VAL A 14 -7.03 -12.22 -2.37
C VAL A 14 -8.18 -13.22 -2.27
N TRP A 15 -8.33 -14.11 -3.25
CA TRP A 15 -9.40 -15.10 -3.27
C TRP A 15 -9.28 -16.12 -2.13
N GLY A 16 -8.06 -16.56 -1.81
CA GLY A 16 -7.81 -17.48 -0.70
C GLY A 16 -8.18 -16.89 0.65
N VAL A 17 -7.81 -15.63 0.91
CA VAL A 17 -8.18 -14.94 2.16
C VAL A 17 -9.67 -14.61 2.19
N TRP A 18 -10.24 -14.19 1.06
CA TRP A 18 -11.68 -13.92 0.93
C TRP A 18 -12.54 -15.17 1.19
N ALA A 19 -12.08 -16.35 0.74
CA ALA A 19 -12.76 -17.62 1.01
C ALA A 19 -12.91 -17.93 2.50
N LEU A 20 -12.05 -17.36 3.35
CA LEU A 20 -12.13 -17.46 4.81
C LEU A 20 -13.15 -16.49 5.45
N GLN A 21 -14.00 -15.84 4.64
CA GLN A 21 -14.98 -14.83 5.08
C GLN A 21 -14.33 -13.64 5.81
N VAL A 22 -13.09 -13.33 5.46
CA VAL A 22 -12.36 -12.17 5.96
C VAL A 22 -12.79 -10.93 5.17
N HIS A 23 -12.79 -9.76 5.83
CA HIS A 23 -13.16 -8.48 5.22
C HIS A 23 -12.34 -8.17 3.95
N SER A 24 -12.96 -7.50 2.97
CA SER A 24 -12.39 -7.26 1.63
C SER A 24 -11.10 -6.45 1.69
N SER A 25 -11.07 -5.43 2.55
CA SER A 25 -9.87 -4.60 2.74
C SER A 25 -8.66 -5.43 3.20
N VAL A 26 -8.86 -6.40 4.10
CA VAL A 26 -7.80 -7.29 4.60
C VAL A 26 -7.39 -8.30 3.53
N ALA A 27 -8.35 -8.89 2.81
CA ALA A 27 -8.07 -9.79 1.70
C ALA A 27 -7.25 -9.10 0.60
N CYS A 28 -7.64 -7.87 0.22
CA CYS A 28 -6.90 -7.05 -0.73
C CYS A 28 -5.51 -6.68 -0.20
N ALA A 29 -5.40 -6.22 1.05
CA ALA A 29 -4.10 -5.88 1.64
C ALA A 29 -3.14 -7.07 1.63
N ALA A 30 -3.63 -8.28 1.96
CA ALA A 30 -2.84 -9.51 1.88
C ALA A 30 -2.38 -9.83 0.46
N GLY A 31 -3.25 -9.70 -0.54
CA GLY A 31 -2.89 -9.91 -1.94
C GLY A 31 -1.91 -8.88 -2.49
N MET A 32 -2.04 -7.62 -2.07
CA MET A 32 -1.11 -6.53 -2.40
C MET A 32 0.26 -6.79 -1.78
N LEU A 33 0.29 -7.19 -0.51
CA LEU A 33 1.53 -7.52 0.21
C LEU A 33 2.23 -8.72 -0.43
N ALA A 34 1.49 -9.79 -0.77
CA ALA A 34 2.05 -10.96 -1.43
C ALA A 34 2.62 -10.62 -2.82
N GLY A 35 1.88 -9.84 -3.62
CA GLY A 35 2.34 -9.38 -4.93
C GLY A 35 3.56 -8.48 -4.83
N GLY A 36 3.53 -7.47 -3.96
CA GLY A 36 4.66 -6.57 -3.71
C GLY A 36 5.89 -7.35 -3.23
N SER A 37 5.71 -8.32 -2.34
CA SER A 37 6.81 -9.17 -1.86
C SER A 37 7.42 -10.01 -2.99
N TYR A 38 6.61 -10.52 -3.91
CA TYR A 38 7.11 -11.21 -5.09
C TYR A 38 7.90 -10.28 -6.02
N LEU A 39 7.44 -9.04 -6.23
CA LEU A 39 8.18 -8.04 -7.01
C LEU A 39 9.56 -7.79 -6.39
N LEU A 40 9.60 -7.56 -5.07
CA LEU A 40 10.84 -7.29 -4.34
C LEU A 40 11.77 -8.49 -4.26
N TRP A 41 11.22 -9.72 -4.24
CA TRP A 41 12.04 -10.93 -4.38
C TRP A 41 12.75 -10.99 -5.73
N ARG A 42 12.12 -10.50 -6.81
CA ARG A 42 12.69 -10.48 -8.17
C ARG A 42 13.57 -9.25 -8.44
N ARG A 43 13.27 -8.12 -7.79
CA ARG A 43 13.99 -6.84 -7.90
C ARG A 43 14.21 -6.23 -6.51
N PRO A 44 15.17 -6.76 -5.72
CA PRO A 44 15.45 -6.26 -4.36
C PRO A 44 15.91 -4.81 -4.33
N ASP A 45 16.39 -4.27 -5.45
CA ASP A 45 16.75 -2.85 -5.58
C ASP A 45 15.57 -1.90 -5.39
N LEU A 46 14.32 -2.39 -5.49
CA LEU A 46 13.10 -1.60 -5.36
C LEU A 46 12.55 -1.52 -3.92
N TRP A 47 13.23 -2.11 -2.93
CA TRP A 47 12.82 -2.03 -1.51
C TRP A 47 12.59 -0.60 -1.02
N PRO A 48 13.50 0.37 -1.28
CA PRO A 48 13.30 1.75 -0.85
C PRO A 48 12.06 2.37 -1.47
N GLU A 49 11.82 2.13 -2.76
CA GLU A 49 10.64 2.63 -3.48
C GLU A 49 9.36 2.07 -2.89
N ALA A 50 9.30 0.76 -2.61
CA ALA A 50 8.13 0.14 -1.99
C ALA A 50 7.82 0.71 -0.59
N LEU A 51 8.83 0.87 0.26
CA LEU A 51 8.63 1.41 1.61
C LEU A 51 8.24 2.89 1.58
N VAL A 52 8.88 3.69 0.73
CA VAL A 52 8.58 5.12 0.57
C VAL A 52 7.18 5.30 -0.01
N SER A 53 6.82 4.58 -1.08
CA SER A 53 5.48 4.66 -1.66
C SER A 53 4.39 4.19 -0.69
N GLY A 54 4.65 3.13 0.10
CA GLY A 54 3.74 2.70 1.16
C GLY A 54 3.52 3.79 2.22
N ALA A 55 4.62 4.36 2.74
CA ALA A 55 4.55 5.44 3.72
C ALA A 55 3.88 6.71 3.17
N LEU A 56 4.21 7.10 1.93
CA LEU A 56 3.58 8.24 1.25
C LEU A 56 2.09 8.04 1.03
N MET A 57 1.66 6.83 0.66
CA MET A 57 0.23 6.54 0.48
C MET A 57 -0.54 6.76 1.79
N VAL A 58 0.00 6.30 2.92
CA VAL A 58 -0.60 6.58 4.25
C VAL A 58 -0.54 8.07 4.57
N ALA A 59 0.61 8.73 4.35
CA ALA A 59 0.78 10.15 4.64
C ALA A 59 -0.15 11.06 3.83
N VAL A 60 -0.48 10.69 2.59
CA VAL A 60 -1.42 11.44 1.74
C VAL A 60 -2.88 11.16 2.10
N THR A 61 -3.20 9.94 2.53
CA THR A 61 -4.58 9.55 2.87
C THR A 61 -5.00 10.00 4.27
N LEU A 62 -4.06 10.07 5.21
CA LEU A 62 -4.32 10.43 6.61
C LEU A 62 -4.93 11.85 6.76
N PRO A 63 -4.45 12.91 6.08
CA PRO A 63 -5.08 14.23 6.10
C PRO A 63 -6.49 14.24 5.50
N VAL A 64 -6.77 13.38 4.51
CA VAL A 64 -8.11 13.25 3.92
C VAL A 64 -9.08 12.68 4.95
N PHE A 65 -8.68 11.61 5.66
CA PHE A 65 -9.49 11.05 6.74
C PHE A 65 -9.67 12.03 7.90
N TRP A 66 -8.63 12.78 8.25
CA TRP A 66 -8.72 13.83 9.26
C TRP A 66 -9.74 14.91 8.87
N LEU A 67 -9.68 15.40 7.62
CA LEU A 67 -10.62 16.39 7.11
C LEU A 67 -12.05 15.84 7.06
N LEU A 68 -12.23 14.59 6.64
CA LEU A 68 -13.55 13.93 6.63
C LEU A 68 -14.11 13.77 8.04
N ALA A 69 -13.29 13.35 9.00
CA ALA A 69 -13.70 13.23 10.40
C ALA A 69 -14.07 14.58 11.02
N TRP A 70 -13.43 15.66 10.56
CA TRP A 70 -13.76 17.03 10.97
C TRP A 70 -15.07 17.53 10.33
N LEU A 71 -15.29 17.28 9.03
CA LEU A 71 -16.49 17.71 8.30
C LEU A 71 -17.73 16.90 8.67
N SER A 72 -17.58 15.59 8.90
CA SER A 72 -18.67 14.67 9.19
C SER A 72 -18.28 13.75 10.34
N PRO A 73 -18.47 14.22 11.59
CA PRO A 73 -18.29 13.39 12.76
C PRO A 73 -19.19 12.15 12.64
N HIS A 74 -18.63 10.97 12.92
CA HIS A 74 -19.29 9.65 12.76
C HIS A 74 -19.41 9.08 11.35
N TRP A 75 -18.93 9.77 10.31
CA TRP A 75 -18.96 9.20 8.95
C TRP A 75 -18.26 7.84 8.86
N VAL A 76 -17.11 7.70 9.53
CA VAL A 76 -16.38 6.43 9.60
C VAL A 76 -17.21 5.38 10.33
N ASP A 77 -17.84 5.69 11.46
CA ASP A 77 -18.67 4.73 12.21
C ASP A 77 -19.90 4.24 11.42
N GLN A 78 -20.45 5.10 10.55
CA GLN A 78 -21.62 4.81 9.74
C GLN A 78 -21.27 4.08 8.44
N SER A 79 -20.12 4.40 7.85
CA SER A 79 -19.71 3.88 6.54
C SER A 79 -18.84 2.62 6.67
N TRP A 80 -18.04 2.53 7.74
CA TRP A 80 -17.24 1.35 8.08
C TRP A 80 -17.97 0.54 9.13
N GLN A 81 -18.41 -0.68 8.76
CA GLN A 81 -19.10 -1.57 9.68
C GLN A 81 -18.27 -1.76 10.97
N PRO A 82 -18.75 -1.29 12.14
CA PRO A 82 -17.93 -1.18 13.35
C PRO A 82 -17.44 -2.53 13.93
N GLY A 83 -17.95 -3.65 13.42
CA GLY A 83 -17.54 -5.01 13.80
C GLY A 83 -16.41 -5.62 12.95
N LEU A 84 -16.10 -5.05 11.79
CA LEU A 84 -15.13 -5.61 10.83
C LEU A 84 -13.81 -4.84 10.78
N TYR A 85 -13.79 -3.64 11.34
CA TYR A 85 -12.62 -2.78 11.36
C TYR A 85 -12.01 -2.65 12.75
N SER A 86 -10.70 -2.39 12.80
CA SER A 86 -10.01 -2.19 14.07
C SER A 86 -10.68 -1.06 14.86
N ARG A 87 -10.97 -1.31 16.13
CA ARG A 87 -11.47 -0.26 17.04
C ARG A 87 -10.48 0.90 17.18
N TRP A 88 -9.21 0.64 16.92
CA TRP A 88 -8.12 1.60 16.96
C TRP A 88 -8.12 2.52 15.73
N ARG A 89 -7.90 3.82 15.97
CA ARG A 89 -7.90 4.88 14.95
C ARG A 89 -6.73 5.83 15.15
N LEU A 90 -6.20 6.35 14.05
CA LEU A 90 -5.26 7.47 14.03
C LEU A 90 -5.83 8.58 13.16
N LEU A 91 -6.00 9.79 13.72
CA LEU A 91 -6.58 10.94 13.02
C LEU A 91 -7.90 10.63 12.27
N GLY A 92 -8.77 9.81 12.88
CA GLY A 92 -10.05 9.38 12.31
C GLY A 92 -9.95 8.16 11.39
N MET A 93 -8.77 7.76 10.95
CA MET A 93 -8.55 6.62 10.07
C MET A 93 -8.42 5.30 10.85
N PRO A 94 -9.20 4.25 10.54
CA PRO A 94 -9.02 2.93 11.13
C PRO A 94 -7.64 2.33 10.79
N LEU A 95 -6.97 1.68 11.75
CA LEU A 95 -5.66 1.03 11.50
C LEU A 95 -5.73 -0.03 10.38
N GLY A 96 -6.87 -0.72 10.25
CA GLY A 96 -7.08 -1.66 9.16
C GLY A 96 -6.99 -1.01 7.76
N ASP A 97 -7.51 0.20 7.61
CA ASP A 97 -7.36 0.94 6.35
C ASP A 97 -5.93 1.43 6.17
N MET A 98 -5.26 1.87 7.25
CA MET A 98 -3.86 2.28 7.16
C MET A 98 -3.00 1.15 6.58
N ALA A 99 -3.22 -0.09 7.04
CA ALA A 99 -2.57 -1.26 6.49
C ALA A 99 -2.91 -1.49 5.01
N PHE A 100 -4.18 -1.32 4.63
CA PHE A 100 -4.60 -1.41 3.23
C PHE A 100 -3.90 -0.38 2.33
N TYR A 101 -3.90 0.90 2.71
CA TYR A 101 -3.24 1.96 1.94
C TYR A 101 -1.72 1.81 1.92
N ALA A 102 -1.11 1.38 3.03
CA ALA A 102 0.31 1.04 3.07
C ALA A 102 0.64 -0.08 2.09
N CYS A 103 -0.15 -1.17 2.07
CA CYS A 103 0.04 -2.30 1.14
C CYS A 103 -0.19 -1.88 -0.32
N SER A 104 -1.16 -0.99 -0.57
CA SER A 104 -1.42 -0.42 -1.90
C SER A 104 -0.21 0.37 -2.41
N GLY A 105 0.33 1.30 -1.60
CA GLY A 105 1.54 2.03 -1.96
C GLY A 105 2.77 1.12 -2.11
N PHE A 106 2.91 0.14 -1.21
CA PHE A 106 4.00 -0.85 -1.24
C PHE A 106 4.01 -1.68 -2.52
N GLN A 107 2.84 -2.06 -3.05
CA GLN A 107 2.75 -2.80 -4.30
C GLN A 107 2.84 -1.88 -5.53
N CYS A 108 2.10 -0.78 -5.54
CA CYS A 108 1.97 0.10 -6.71
C CYS A 108 3.22 0.92 -7.01
N GLY A 109 3.97 1.34 -5.98
CA GLY A 109 5.23 2.06 -6.14
C GLY A 109 6.23 1.32 -7.05
N PRO A 110 6.75 0.16 -6.62
CA PRO A 110 7.74 -0.59 -7.38
C PRO A 110 7.18 -1.21 -8.66
N LEU A 111 5.85 -1.28 -8.84
CA LEU A 111 5.23 -1.90 -10.00
C LEU A 111 5.64 -1.21 -11.30
N LEU A 112 5.62 0.12 -11.34
CA LEU A 112 6.02 0.87 -12.54
C LEU A 112 7.50 0.64 -12.87
N ALA A 113 8.37 0.73 -11.85
CA ALA A 113 9.80 0.47 -12.03
C ALA A 113 10.09 -0.97 -12.47
N PHE A 114 9.31 -1.95 -11.98
CA PHE A 114 9.39 -3.34 -12.41
C PHE A 114 8.89 -3.54 -13.85
N MET A 115 7.84 -2.84 -14.26
CA MET A 115 7.25 -2.94 -15.61
C MET A 115 8.17 -2.38 -16.69
N PHE A 116 8.78 -1.23 -16.43
CA PHE A 116 9.58 -0.49 -17.40
C PHE A 116 11.10 -0.64 -17.18
N ASP A 117 11.51 -1.52 -16.27
CA ASP A 117 12.90 -1.73 -15.87
C ASP A 117 13.63 -0.43 -15.44
N PHE A 118 12.89 0.53 -14.86
CA PHE A 118 13.52 1.69 -14.23
C PHE A 118 14.37 1.25 -13.03
N ARG A 119 15.50 1.93 -12.85
CA ARG A 119 16.36 1.74 -11.69
C ARG A 119 16.21 2.92 -10.76
N TRP A 120 16.02 2.64 -9.48
CA TRP A 120 16.12 3.66 -8.46
C TRP A 120 17.56 4.21 -8.46
N GLN A 121 17.71 5.48 -8.83
CA GLN A 121 18.96 6.21 -8.68
C GLN A 121 18.76 7.23 -7.55
N PRO A 122 19.36 7.04 -6.37
CA PRO A 122 19.35 8.08 -5.36
C PRO A 122 19.99 9.33 -5.98
N LEU A 123 19.36 10.49 -5.77
CA LEU A 123 19.83 11.80 -6.23
C LEU A 123 21.32 11.97 -5.88
N GLN A 124 22.21 11.65 -6.82
CA GLN A 124 23.62 11.93 -6.66
C GLN A 124 23.76 13.43 -6.80
N ARG A 125 23.91 14.13 -5.66
CA ARG A 125 24.35 15.52 -5.63
C ARG A 125 25.67 15.59 -6.39
N ARG A 126 25.65 16.01 -7.65
CA ARG A 126 26.83 16.52 -8.33
C ARG A 126 27.19 17.85 -7.66
N MET A 127 27.88 17.78 -6.53
CA MET A 127 28.64 18.93 -6.04
C MET A 127 29.92 19.00 -6.86
N THR A 128 29.81 19.44 -8.11
CA THR A 128 30.95 20.00 -8.81
C THR A 128 31.23 21.34 -8.17
N VAL A 129 32.06 21.32 -7.12
CA VAL A 129 32.76 22.51 -6.64
C VAL A 129 33.71 22.89 -7.76
N HIS A 130 33.35 23.93 -8.51
CA HIS A 130 34.31 24.61 -9.37
C HIS A 130 35.39 25.20 -8.45
N GLN A 131 36.60 24.65 -8.53
CA GLN A 131 37.81 25.28 -8.02
C GLN A 131 38.29 26.35 -9.00
#